data_AF-A0A497JTL1-F1
#
_entry.id   AF-A0A497JTL1-F1
#
_cell.length_a   1.000
_cell.length_b   1.000
_cell.length_c   1.000
_cell.angle_alpha   90.00
_cell.angle_beta   90.00
_cell.angle_gamma   90.00
#
_symmetry.space_group_name_H-M   'P 1'
#
loop_
_entity.id
_entity.type
_entity.pdbx_description
1 polymer ?
#
loop_
_entity_poly.entity_id
_entity_poly.type
_entity_poly.pdbx_seq_one_letter_code
_entity_poly.pdbx_strand_id
1 'polypeptide(L)'
;MDNRVSIGELIKPRRRKPAVMPKEIAQIAKELEGTLEAVLLDKEMKPLARLPVSELAEKLQEMNGVDTVVFDGVITQRMVDIASEKNIRRLVAARISEVVKQPLTVQLVTFSELARA
;
A
#
# COMPACT_ATOMS: atom_id res chain seq x y z
N MET A 1 8.85 10.36 49.27
CA MET A 1 8.93 9.06 48.59
C MET A 1 8.29 9.22 47.24
N ASP A 2 9.16 9.48 46.28
CA ASP A 2 8.94 9.80 44.89
C ASP A 2 8.27 8.63 44.18
N ASN A 3 7.18 8.89 43.46
CA ASN A 3 6.69 7.94 42.45
C ASN A 3 6.70 8.65 41.09
N ARG A 4 7.90 8.75 40.51
CA ARG A 4 8.09 9.04 39.10
C ARG A 4 7.90 7.73 38.34
N VAL A 5 6.76 7.58 37.70
CA VAL A 5 6.61 6.64 36.59
C VAL A 5 6.25 7.45 35.36
N SER A 6 7.30 7.80 34.62
CA SER A 6 7.25 8.20 33.23
C SER A 6 6.68 7.05 32.42
N ILE A 7 5.52 7.24 31.81
CA ILE A 7 5.00 6.33 30.77
C ILE A 7 4.96 7.11 29.48
N GLY A 8 6.15 7.34 28.94
CA GLY A 8 6.35 7.59 27.52
C GLY A 8 6.35 6.24 26.81
N GLU A 9 5.17 5.63 26.64
CA GLU A 9 5.05 4.40 25.87
C GLU A 9 4.49 4.71 24.49
N LEU A 10 5.43 5.10 23.62
CA LEU A 10 5.53 4.70 22.23
C LEU A 10 4.20 4.51 21.51
N ILE A 11 3.87 5.53 20.72
CA ILE A 11 2.98 5.48 19.57
C ILE A 11 3.44 4.33 18.66
N LYS A 12 2.99 3.10 18.93
CA LYS A 12 3.03 2.00 17.96
C LYS A 12 1.91 2.30 16.98
N PRO A 13 2.18 2.59 15.68
CA PRO A 13 1.10 2.70 14.72
C PRO A 13 0.36 1.36 14.74
N ARG A 14 -0.93 1.43 15.05
CA ARG A 14 -1.85 0.30 15.07
C ARG A 14 -1.59 -0.56 13.84
N ARG A 15 -1.00 -1.75 14.03
CA ARG A 15 -1.21 -2.89 13.13
C ARG A 15 -2.72 -3.10 13.12
N ARG A 16 -3.43 -2.39 12.25
CA ARG A 16 -4.83 -2.71 11.94
C ARG A 16 -4.79 -4.19 11.58
N LYS A 17 -5.53 -5.01 12.34
CA LYS A 17 -5.68 -6.46 12.16
C LYS A 17 -5.59 -6.80 10.68
N PRO A 18 -4.92 -7.90 10.26
CA PRO A 18 -4.84 -8.27 8.85
C PRO A 18 -6.28 -8.33 8.35
N ALA A 19 -6.69 -7.28 7.63
CA ALA A 19 -8.00 -7.22 7.03
C ALA A 19 -7.91 -8.34 6.02
N VAL A 20 -8.56 -9.48 6.32
CA VAL A 20 -8.59 -10.73 5.55
C VAL A 20 -8.26 -10.37 4.12
N MET A 21 -6.97 -10.50 3.78
CA MET A 21 -6.51 -9.99 2.49
C MET A 21 -7.18 -10.92 1.51
N PRO A 22 -8.05 -10.41 0.63
CA PRO A 22 -8.69 -11.26 -0.36
C PRO A 22 -7.59 -12.01 -1.08
N LYS A 23 -7.78 -13.32 -1.25
CA LYS A 23 -6.83 -14.16 -1.99
C LYS A 23 -6.55 -13.58 -3.37
N GLU A 24 -7.50 -12.84 -3.93
CA GLU A 24 -7.36 -12.01 -5.12
C GLU A 24 -6.16 -11.06 -5.09
N ILE A 25 -5.92 -10.31 -4.01
CA ILE A 25 -4.77 -9.39 -3.94
C ILE A 25 -3.46 -10.17 -4.00
N ALA A 26 -3.36 -11.28 -3.28
CA ALA A 26 -2.18 -12.13 -3.27
C ALA A 26 -1.95 -12.79 -4.65
N GLN A 27 -3.03 -13.19 -5.32
CA GLN A 27 -2.98 -13.75 -6.66
C GLN A 27 -2.55 -12.71 -7.69
N ILE A 28 -3.17 -11.53 -7.68
CA ILE A 28 -2.80 -10.40 -8.54
C ILE A 28 -1.35 -10.00 -8.29
N ALA A 29 -0.92 -9.87 -7.04
CA ALA A 29 0.47 -9.55 -6.71
C ALA A 29 1.45 -10.56 -7.32
N LYS A 30 1.12 -11.86 -7.25
CA LYS A 30 1.94 -12.93 -7.83
C LYS A 30 1.92 -12.93 -9.37
N GLU A 31 0.79 -12.55 -9.98
CA GLU A 31 0.67 -12.40 -11.43
C GLU A 31 1.41 -11.17 -11.96
N LEU A 32 1.54 -10.13 -11.14
CA LEU A 32 2.27 -8.91 -11.48
C LEU A 32 3.77 -9.04 -11.20
N GLU A 33 4.18 -9.94 -10.29
CA GLU A 33 5.59 -10.13 -9.94
C GLU A 33 6.43 -10.49 -11.17
N GLY A 34 7.36 -9.60 -11.54
CA GLY A 34 8.21 -9.73 -12.72
C GLY A 34 7.59 -9.22 -14.02
N THR A 35 6.36 -8.68 -14.01
CA THR A 35 5.73 -8.09 -15.20
C THR A 35 5.85 -6.58 -15.28
N LEU A 36 6.25 -5.90 -14.18
CA LEU A 36 6.28 -4.44 -14.09
C LEU A 36 4.92 -3.79 -14.41
N GLU A 37 3.84 -4.47 -14.06
CA GLU A 37 2.47 -3.97 -14.19
C GLU A 37 1.86 -3.59 -12.86
N ALA A 38 0.77 -2.82 -12.94
CA ALA A 38 -0.01 -2.30 -11.85
C ALA A 38 -1.49 -2.57 -12.09
N VAL A 39 -2.21 -2.88 -11.01
CA VAL A 39 -3.66 -3.05 -10.97
C VAL A 39 -4.21 -2.13 -9.89
N LEU A 40 -5.18 -1.31 -10.27
CA LEU A 40 -5.93 -0.47 -9.36
C LEU A 40 -7.21 -1.19 -8.97
N LEU A 41 -7.50 -1.23 -7.68
CA LEU A 41 -8.64 -1.89 -7.09
C LEU A 41 -9.56 -0.87 -6.42
N ASP A 42 -10.87 -1.10 -6.52
CA ASP A 42 -11.87 -0.34 -5.78
C ASP A 42 -12.06 -0.85 -4.34
N LYS A 43 -13.06 -0.31 -3.65
CA LYS A 43 -13.45 -0.73 -2.29
C LYS A 43 -14.01 -2.15 -2.22
N GLU A 44 -14.54 -2.67 -3.32
CA GLU A 44 -15.03 -4.04 -3.44
C GLU A 44 -13.92 -5.03 -3.80
N MET A 45 -12.66 -4.58 -3.90
CA MET A 45 -11.50 -5.37 -4.30
C MET A 45 -11.57 -5.83 -5.76
N LYS A 46 -12.34 -5.12 -6.60
CA LYS A 46 -12.43 -5.39 -8.03
C LYS A 46 -11.38 -4.58 -8.81
N PRO A 47 -10.73 -5.18 -9.83
CA PRO A 47 -9.82 -4.45 -10.72
C PRO A 47 -10.58 -3.40 -11.53
N LEU A 48 -10.24 -2.14 -11.28
CA LEU A 48 -10.71 -0.97 -12.04
C LEU A 48 -9.90 -0.78 -13.32
N ALA A 49 -8.58 -0.98 -13.24
CA ALA A 49 -7.67 -0.83 -14.36
C ALA A 49 -6.40 -1.65 -14.15
N ARG A 50 -5.79 -2.07 -15.25
CA ARG A 50 -4.46 -2.69 -15.32
C ARG A 50 -3.62 -1.93 -16.33
N LEU A 51 -2.39 -1.58 -15.96
CA LEU A 51 -1.47 -0.82 -16.79
C LEU A 51 -0.01 -1.02 -16.34
N PRO A 52 1.00 -0.71 -17.17
CA PRO A 52 2.39 -0.75 -16.73
C PRO A 52 2.67 0.22 -15.58
N VAL A 53 3.59 -0.14 -14.68
CA VAL A 53 4.03 0.70 -13.54
C VAL A 53 4.57 2.04 -14.02
N SER A 54 5.20 2.09 -15.20
CA SER A 54 5.68 3.33 -15.83
C SER A 54 4.59 4.39 -16.00
N GLU A 55 3.35 3.98 -16.29
CA GLU A 55 2.20 4.86 -16.51
C GLU A 55 1.32 5.01 -15.26
N LEU A 56 1.57 4.20 -14.21
CA LEU A 56 0.78 4.21 -12.98
C LEU A 56 0.73 5.58 -12.34
N ALA A 57 1.86 6.29 -12.28
CA ALA A 57 1.93 7.61 -11.65
C ALA A 57 0.96 8.60 -12.30
N GLU A 58 0.92 8.64 -13.63
CA GLU A 58 0.04 9.55 -14.39
C GLU A 58 -1.41 9.10 -14.29
N LYS A 59 -1.70 7.81 -14.51
CA LYS A 59 -3.07 7.31 -14.43
C LYS A 59 -3.68 7.41 -13.05
N LEU A 60 -2.89 7.23 -12.01
CA LEU A 60 -3.37 7.37 -10.63
C LEU A 60 -3.65 8.85 -10.30
N GLN A 61 -2.97 9.80 -10.95
CA GLN A 61 -3.32 11.23 -10.89
C GLN A 61 -4.62 11.59 -11.64
N GLU A 62 -4.99 10.85 -12.69
CA GLU A 62 -6.24 11.06 -13.43
C GLU A 62 -7.43 10.31 -12.81
N MET A 63 -7.20 9.08 -12.36
CA MET A 63 -8.22 8.19 -11.80
C MET A 63 -8.63 8.62 -10.40
N ASN A 64 -9.91 8.42 -10.07
CA ASN A 64 -10.47 8.67 -8.74
C ASN A 64 -11.29 7.44 -8.30
N GLY A 65 -11.46 7.27 -6.99
CA GLY A 65 -12.24 6.15 -6.44
C GLY A 65 -11.46 4.85 -6.24
N VAL A 66 -10.14 4.88 -6.44
CA VAL A 66 -9.24 3.78 -6.14
C VAL A 66 -9.07 3.67 -4.63
N ASP A 67 -9.25 2.47 -4.07
CA ASP A 67 -9.04 2.21 -2.63
C ASP A 67 -7.70 1.49 -2.39
N THR A 68 -7.34 0.57 -3.27
CA THR A 68 -6.11 -0.23 -3.18
C THR A 68 -5.37 -0.25 -4.51
N VAL A 69 -4.03 -0.19 -4.48
CA VAL A 69 -3.19 -0.31 -5.68
C VAL A 69 -2.19 -1.42 -5.47
N VAL A 70 -2.06 -2.31 -6.45
CA VAL A 70 -1.11 -3.41 -6.46
C VAL A 70 -0.20 -3.23 -7.65
N PHE A 71 1.11 -3.13 -7.46
CA PHE A 71 2.03 -2.93 -8.58
C PHE A 71 3.38 -3.58 -8.36
N ASP A 72 3.98 -4.11 -9.41
CA ASP A 72 5.30 -4.69 -9.36
C ASP A 72 6.38 -3.62 -9.51
N GLY A 73 6.77 -3.05 -8.38
CA GLY A 73 7.78 -2.00 -8.34
C GLY A 73 8.17 -1.61 -6.92
N VAL A 74 8.77 -0.42 -6.83
CA VAL A 74 9.22 0.15 -5.56
C VAL A 74 8.26 1.27 -5.16
N ILE A 75 7.70 1.18 -3.96
CA ILE A 75 6.97 2.29 -3.35
C ILE A 75 8.01 3.38 -3.03
N THR A 76 7.85 4.54 -3.66
CA THR A 76 8.64 5.76 -3.43
C THR A 76 7.82 6.81 -2.71
N GLN A 77 8.46 7.86 -2.18
CA GLN A 77 7.76 8.93 -1.47
C GLN A 77 6.70 9.59 -2.37
N ARG A 78 7.02 9.83 -3.65
CA ARG A 78 6.08 10.38 -4.63
C ARG A 78 4.84 9.49 -4.81
N MET A 79 4.99 8.17 -4.81
CA MET A 79 3.82 7.27 -4.90
C MET A 79 2.94 7.38 -3.66
N VAL A 80 3.55 7.51 -2.49
CA VAL A 80 2.83 7.71 -1.23
C VAL A 80 2.09 9.05 -1.21
N ASP A 81 2.73 10.11 -1.70
CA ASP A 81 2.15 11.44 -1.75
C ASP A 81 0.90 11.43 -2.67
N ILE A 82 1.01 10.90 -3.89
CA ILE A 82 -0.12 10.79 -4.81
C ILE A 82 -1.23 9.89 -4.20
N ALA A 83 -0.87 8.78 -3.58
CA ALA A 83 -1.83 7.91 -2.91
C ALA A 83 -2.59 8.62 -1.78
N SER A 84 -1.89 9.46 -1.00
CA SER A 84 -2.48 10.26 0.07
C SER A 84 -3.44 11.33 -0.50
N GLU A 85 -3.06 12.01 -1.58
CA GLU A 85 -3.93 12.97 -2.29
C GLU A 85 -5.18 12.29 -2.84
N LYS A 86 -5.03 11.08 -3.38
CA LYS A 86 -6.10 10.30 -3.99
C LYS A 86 -6.94 9.50 -3.01
N ASN A 87 -6.72 9.66 -1.70
CA ASN A 87 -7.42 8.93 -0.64
C ASN A 87 -7.31 7.40 -0.77
N ILE A 88 -6.20 6.92 -1.33
CA ILE A 88 -5.90 5.50 -1.45
C ILE A 88 -5.54 4.97 -0.07
N ARG A 89 -6.23 3.92 0.37
CA ARG A 89 -6.03 3.35 1.70
C ARG A 89 -4.88 2.37 1.76
N ARG A 90 -4.55 1.74 0.63
CA ARG A 90 -3.53 0.69 0.58
C ARG A 90 -2.69 0.74 -0.69
N LEU A 91 -1.38 0.69 -0.51
CA LEU A 91 -0.40 0.47 -1.57
C LEU A 91 0.27 -0.88 -1.34
N VAL A 92 0.23 -1.71 -2.36
CA VAL A 92 0.86 -3.03 -2.37
C VAL A 92 1.91 -3.03 -3.46
N ALA A 93 3.15 -3.36 -3.12
CA ALA A 93 4.20 -3.50 -4.13
C ALA A 93 5.24 -4.56 -3.79
N ALA A 94 6.14 -4.83 -4.72
CA ALA A 94 7.25 -5.75 -4.48
C ALA A 94 8.15 -5.27 -3.33
N ARG A 95 8.47 -3.97 -3.29
CA ARG A 95 9.34 -3.37 -2.25
C ARG A 95 8.90 -1.97 -1.85
N ILE A 96 9.33 -1.54 -0.67
CA ILE A 96 9.23 -0.16 -0.20
C ILE A 96 10.65 0.42 -0.18
N SER A 97 10.82 1.65 -0.69
CA SER A 97 12.10 2.35 -0.61
C SER A 97 12.38 2.82 0.82
N GLU A 98 13.62 2.75 1.27
CA GLU A 98 14.03 3.12 2.64
C GLU A 98 13.76 4.59 3.00
N VAL A 99 13.67 5.46 1.98
CA VAL A 99 13.38 6.88 2.16
C VAL A 99 11.89 7.14 2.44
N VAL A 100 11.03 6.14 2.27
CA VAL A 100 9.57 6.30 2.43
C VAL A 100 9.21 6.28 3.90
N LYS A 101 8.55 7.35 4.34
CA LYS A 101 7.92 7.38 5.66
C LYS A 101 6.54 6.76 5.57
N GLN A 102 6.21 5.89 6.52
CA GLN A 102 4.88 5.30 6.59
C GLN A 102 3.87 6.39 6.97
N PRO A 103 2.94 6.76 6.07
CA PRO A 103 1.94 7.77 6.37
C PRO A 103 0.87 7.18 7.29
N LEU A 104 0.18 8.04 8.05
CA LEU A 104 -0.93 7.61 8.90
C LEU A 104 -2.19 7.26 8.10
N THR A 105 -2.30 7.78 6.88
CA THR A 105 -3.48 7.67 6.01
C THR A 105 -3.42 6.46 5.07
N VAL A 106 -2.22 6.10 4.59
CA VAL A 106 -2.01 5.06 3.58
C VAL A 106 -1.28 3.86 4.19
N GLN A 107 -1.82 2.67 4.00
CA GLN A 107 -1.19 1.42 4.41
C GLN A 107 -0.25 0.94 3.31
N LEU A 108 1.05 0.90 3.61
CA LEU A 108 2.05 0.28 2.73
C LEU A 108 2.14 -1.20 3.05
N VAL A 109 2.10 -2.03 2.02
CA VAL A 109 2.16 -3.49 2.10
C VAL A 109 3.13 -3.98 1.04
N THR A 110 3.96 -4.95 1.38
CA THR A 110 4.83 -5.60 0.41
C THR A 110 4.33 -6.97 -0.02
N PHE A 111 4.74 -7.46 -1.19
CA PHE A 111 4.47 -8.84 -1.62
C PHE A 111 5.00 -9.86 -0.60
N SER A 112 6.13 -9.56 0.06
CA SER A 112 6.67 -10.39 1.14
C SER A 112 5.75 -10.47 2.37
N GLU A 113 4.98 -9.42 2.67
CA GLU A 113 3.98 -9.46 3.72
C GLU A 113 2.73 -10.25 3.31
N LEU A 114 2.33 -10.16 2.03
CA LEU A 114 1.23 -10.96 1.49
C LEU A 114 1.54 -12.46 1.46
N ALA A 115 2.76 -12.83 1.09
CA ALA A 115 3.18 -14.24 1.05
C ALA A 115 3.24 -14.91 2.44
N ARG A 116 3.20 -14.12 3.52
CA ARG A 116 3.24 -14.60 4.91
C ARG A 116 1.86 -14.64 5.59
N ALA A 117 0.82 -14.12 4.92
CA ALA A 117 -0.55 -14.06 5.42
C ALA A 117 -1.36 -15.29 4.99
#